data_AF-A0A7V2X6T1-F1
#
_entry.id   AF-A0A7V2X6T1-F1
#
_cell.length_a   1.000
_cell.length_b   1.000
_cell.length_c   1.000
_cell.angle_alpha   90.00
_cell.angle_beta   90.00
_cell.angle_gamma   90.00
#
_symmetry.space_group_name_H-M   'P 1'
#
loop_
_entity.id
_entity.type
_entity.pdbx_description
1 polymer ?
#
loop_
_entity_poly.entity_id
_entity_poly.type
_entity_poly.pdbx_seq_one_letter_code
_entity_poly.pdbx_strand_id
1 'polypeptide(L)'
;MVFANCRPVVFADGTEGLFACPLDEYFWQQHLTNVAIRIAEISKVDLISVIDGIFLDMEMYRTEALAANKKNYSPTTCFCDDCFSHFIQTRPEWKNLPAVRKDRRESWLSQNGLLEDYLAYQTGRVEVKARELKELVHAINPKMLFGVYPAITKTNWVQKALMRALGSESYPVISFSTDTYGYPSCWGASKIPSDIPQYFKEYDINGIYVAGYMFRKYTSSEIRTNIIQSRQRCQGYWLYKMPQLFESVIPAGEELGGGTQADYLQAIKNANAW
;
A
#
# COMPACT_ATOMS: atom_id res chain seq x y z
N MET A 1 11.97 -13.99 1.96
CA MET A 1 11.03 -14.73 2.82
C MET A 1 9.92 -15.24 1.92
N VAL A 2 9.80 -16.56 1.71
CA VAL A 2 8.51 -17.13 1.26
C VAL A 2 7.69 -17.17 2.54
N PHE A 3 6.50 -16.58 2.55
CA PHE A 3 5.62 -16.65 3.71
C PHE A 3 5.28 -18.13 3.96
N ALA A 4 6.06 -18.79 4.82
CA ALA A 4 5.81 -20.17 5.18
C ALA A 4 4.38 -20.26 5.72
N ASN A 5 3.57 -21.15 5.14
CA ASN A 5 2.17 -21.41 5.47
C ASN A 5 1.11 -20.44 4.91
N CYS A 6 1.45 -19.39 4.17
CA CYS A 6 0.44 -18.60 3.46
C CYS A 6 0.08 -19.24 2.12
N ARG A 7 -1.20 -19.25 1.75
CA ARG A 7 -1.61 -19.59 0.37
C ARG A 7 -0.98 -18.59 -0.61
N PRO A 8 -0.32 -19.03 -1.69
CA PRO A 8 0.20 -18.11 -2.69
C PRO A 8 -0.95 -17.47 -3.47
N VAL A 9 -0.71 -16.27 -4.01
CA VAL A 9 -1.57 -15.72 -5.05
C VAL A 9 -1.56 -16.67 -6.25
N VAL A 10 -2.72 -16.85 -6.88
CA VAL A 10 -2.82 -17.54 -8.18
C VAL A 10 -3.22 -16.51 -9.23
N PHE A 11 -2.43 -16.36 -10.28
CA PHE A 11 -2.74 -15.45 -11.38
C PHE A 11 -3.81 -16.04 -12.30
N ALA A 12 -4.41 -15.20 -13.16
CA ALA A 12 -5.45 -15.63 -14.10
C ALA A 12 -5.01 -16.76 -15.06
N ASP A 13 -3.72 -16.85 -15.36
CA ASP A 13 -3.11 -17.94 -16.14
C ASP A 13 -2.87 -19.23 -15.33
N GLY A 14 -3.30 -19.26 -14.07
CA GLY A 14 -3.20 -20.39 -13.16
C GLY A 14 -1.84 -20.55 -12.47
N THR A 15 -0.86 -19.72 -12.80
CA THR A 15 0.47 -19.77 -12.15
C THR A 15 0.42 -19.22 -10.72
N GLU A 16 1.23 -19.79 -9.84
CA GLU A 16 1.38 -19.32 -8.47
C GLU A 16 2.42 -18.21 -8.38
N GLY A 17 2.14 -17.17 -7.59
CA GLY A 17 3.04 -16.05 -7.38
C GLY A 17 3.93 -16.19 -6.15
N LEU A 18 4.84 -15.22 -5.99
CA LEU A 18 5.83 -15.19 -4.91
C LEU A 18 5.32 -14.52 -3.62
N PHE A 19 4.07 -14.05 -3.63
CA PHE A 19 3.42 -13.35 -2.52
C PHE A 19 2.09 -14.01 -2.17
N ALA A 20 1.60 -13.74 -0.96
CA ALA A 20 0.41 -14.37 -0.42
C ALA A 20 -0.86 -13.97 -1.19
N CYS A 21 -1.86 -14.84 -1.24
CA CYS A 21 -3.21 -14.44 -1.61
C CYS A 21 -3.72 -13.43 -0.57
N PRO A 22 -4.35 -12.32 -0.99
CA PRO A 22 -4.75 -11.24 -0.07
C PRO A 22 -5.94 -11.63 0.83
N LEU A 23 -6.49 -12.83 0.67
CA LEU A 23 -7.59 -13.38 1.47
C LEU A 23 -7.16 -14.56 2.35
N ASP A 24 -5.85 -14.85 2.40
CA ASP A 24 -5.30 -15.89 3.26
C ASP A 24 -5.43 -15.52 4.74
N GLU A 25 -6.12 -16.35 5.52
CA GLU A 25 -6.37 -16.07 6.94
C GLU A 25 -5.08 -16.03 7.76
N TYR A 26 -4.16 -16.96 7.48
CA TYR A 26 -2.90 -17.03 8.21
C TYR A 26 -2.06 -15.77 7.96
N PHE A 27 -2.01 -15.29 6.71
CA PHE A 27 -1.38 -14.02 6.36
C PHE A 27 -1.94 -12.85 7.17
N TRP A 28 -3.26 -12.69 7.19
CA TRP A 28 -3.90 -11.62 7.94
C TRP A 28 -3.62 -11.72 9.43
N GLN A 29 -3.84 -12.88 10.04
CA GLN A 29 -3.67 -13.02 11.49
C GLN A 29 -2.21 -12.83 11.91
N GLN A 30 -1.28 -13.52 11.27
CA GLN A 30 0.11 -13.59 11.73
C GLN A 30 0.96 -12.40 11.30
N HIS A 31 0.70 -11.83 10.12
CA HIS A 31 1.57 -10.80 9.55
C HIS A 31 0.98 -9.40 9.56
N LEU A 32 -0.35 -9.26 9.72
CA LEU A 32 -1.01 -7.96 9.80
C LEU A 32 -1.62 -7.73 11.19
N THR A 33 -2.63 -8.50 11.57
CA THR A 33 -3.46 -8.26 12.76
C THR A 33 -2.69 -8.38 14.06
N ASN A 34 -1.99 -9.49 14.30
CA ASN A 34 -1.24 -9.67 15.55
C ASN A 34 -0.13 -8.62 15.73
N VAL A 35 0.54 -8.26 14.62
CA VAL A 35 1.59 -7.23 14.62
C VAL A 35 1.00 -5.86 14.93
N ALA A 36 -0.10 -5.49 14.26
CA ALA A 36 -0.77 -4.21 14.45
C ALA A 36 -1.33 -4.05 15.88
N ILE A 37 -1.95 -5.10 16.42
CA ILE A 37 -2.41 -5.14 17.83
C ILE A 37 -1.23 -4.90 18.76
N ARG A 38 -0.09 -5.58 18.53
CA ARG A 38 1.08 -5.42 19.40
C ARG A 38 1.65 -4.01 19.35
N ILE A 39 1.67 -3.37 18.17
CA ILE A 39 2.06 -1.96 18.03
C ILE A 39 1.09 -1.06 18.81
N ALA A 40 -0.21 -1.31 18.71
CA ALA A 40 -1.23 -0.58 19.45
C ALA A 40 -1.05 -0.70 20.97
N GLU A 41 -0.78 -1.91 21.49
CA GLU A 41 -0.47 -2.12 22.91
C GLU A 41 0.77 -1.32 23.35
N ILE A 42 1.87 -1.39 22.58
CA ILE A 42 3.11 -0.67 22.88
C ILE A 42 2.86 0.84 22.92
N SER A 43 2.06 1.37 22.00
CA SER A 43 1.70 2.80 21.94
C SER A 43 1.01 3.34 23.20
N LYS A 44 0.49 2.45 24.06
CA LYS A 44 -0.21 2.81 25.30
C LYS A 44 0.65 2.69 26.56
N VAL A 45 1.74 1.94 26.51
CA VAL A 45 2.52 1.58 27.70
C VAL A 45 3.70 2.52 27.94
N ASP A 46 4.31 3.05 26.89
CA ASP A 46 5.56 3.83 27.00
C ASP A 46 5.37 5.27 26.51
N LEU A 47 5.48 6.23 27.44
CA LEU A 47 5.41 7.67 27.16
C LEU A 47 6.64 8.19 26.39
N ILE A 48 7.74 7.43 26.35
CA ILE A 48 8.93 7.75 25.57
C ILE A 48 8.77 7.24 24.12
N SER A 49 7.99 6.19 23.92
CA SER A 49 7.72 5.55 22.63
C SER A 49 6.29 5.84 22.15
N VAL A 50 5.91 7.11 22.05
CA VAL A 50 4.62 7.50 21.47
C VAL A 50 4.60 7.08 20.00
N ILE A 51 3.98 5.93 19.73
CA ILE A 51 3.73 5.44 18.36
C ILE A 51 2.35 5.96 17.95
N ASP A 52 2.34 6.93 17.04
CA ASP A 52 1.10 7.55 16.56
C ASP A 52 0.42 6.77 15.42
N GLY A 53 1.12 5.84 14.77
CA GLY A 53 0.58 5.17 13.60
C GLY A 53 1.28 3.88 13.20
N ILE A 54 0.61 3.13 12.33
CA ILE A 54 1.08 1.92 11.67
C ILE A 54 1.25 2.21 10.18
N PHE A 55 2.42 1.92 9.64
CA PHE A 55 2.74 2.06 8.22
C PHE A 55 2.74 0.69 7.54
N LEU A 56 1.85 0.49 6.56
CA LEU A 56 1.70 -0.74 5.79
C LEU A 56 2.42 -0.60 4.45
N ASP A 57 3.52 -1.34 4.32
CA ASP A 57 4.23 -1.50 3.05
C ASP A 57 3.59 -2.61 2.22
N MET A 58 3.00 -2.21 1.08
CA MET A 58 2.33 -3.11 0.14
C MET A 58 3.21 -3.48 -1.06
N GLU A 59 4.51 -3.15 -1.05
CA GLU A 59 5.44 -3.58 -2.10
C GLU A 59 5.67 -5.09 -2.04
N MET A 60 5.51 -5.75 -3.19
CA MET A 60 5.81 -7.17 -3.32
C MET A 60 7.26 -7.37 -3.70
N TYR A 61 8.16 -7.25 -2.73
CA TYR A 61 9.59 -7.44 -2.94
C TYR A 61 9.90 -8.79 -3.62
N ARG A 62 10.95 -8.79 -4.45
CA ARG A 62 11.41 -9.94 -5.26
C ARG A 62 10.55 -10.24 -6.49
N THR A 63 9.56 -9.41 -6.79
CA THR A 63 8.75 -9.53 -8.01
C THR A 63 9.19 -8.57 -9.12
N GLU A 64 10.26 -7.79 -8.91
CA GLU A 64 10.67 -6.69 -9.78
C GLU A 64 11.01 -7.15 -11.19
N ALA A 65 11.47 -8.39 -11.34
CA ALA A 65 11.80 -9.05 -12.60
C ALA A 65 10.59 -9.74 -13.29
N LEU A 66 9.43 -9.82 -12.64
CA LEU A 66 8.23 -10.46 -13.22
C LEU A 66 7.52 -9.55 -14.23
N ALA A 67 6.59 -10.11 -14.99
CA ALA A 67 5.69 -9.32 -15.84
C ALA A 67 4.89 -8.30 -15.01
N ALA A 68 4.55 -7.14 -15.58
CA ALA A 68 3.91 -6.03 -14.86
C ALA A 68 2.63 -6.44 -14.08
N ASN A 69 1.81 -7.32 -14.66
CA ASN A 69 0.60 -7.84 -14.03
C ASN A 69 0.84 -8.86 -12.90
N LYS A 70 2.09 -9.27 -12.70
CA LYS A 70 2.56 -10.20 -11.67
C LYS A 70 3.49 -9.56 -10.63
N LYS A 71 3.77 -8.24 -10.75
CA LYS A 71 4.60 -7.51 -9.77
C LYS A 71 3.81 -7.09 -8.53
N ASN A 72 2.50 -6.93 -8.64
CA ASN A 72 1.64 -6.48 -7.55
C ASN A 72 0.28 -7.17 -7.67
N TYR A 73 -0.59 -6.97 -6.68
CA TYR A 73 -2.00 -7.29 -6.86
C TYR A 73 -2.58 -6.50 -8.04
N SER A 74 -3.38 -7.18 -8.86
CA SER A 74 -4.00 -6.65 -10.07
C SER A 74 -5.33 -7.38 -10.34
N PRO A 75 -6.20 -6.94 -11.27
CA PRO A 75 -7.45 -7.65 -11.55
C PRO A 75 -7.23 -9.09 -12.01
N THR A 76 -6.02 -9.44 -12.46
CA THR A 76 -5.63 -10.80 -12.84
C THR A 76 -5.02 -11.59 -11.69
N THR A 77 -5.30 -11.22 -10.42
CA THR A 77 -4.72 -11.87 -9.22
C THR A 77 -5.75 -12.52 -8.30
N CYS A 78 -5.28 -13.59 -7.66
CA CYS A 78 -5.98 -14.55 -6.81
C CYS A 78 -7.20 -15.23 -7.43
N PHE A 79 -6.93 -16.24 -8.26
CA PHE A 79 -7.89 -17.26 -8.74
C PHE A 79 -7.63 -18.61 -8.05
N CYS A 80 -7.20 -18.59 -6.78
CA CYS A 80 -6.91 -19.82 -6.03
C CYS A 80 -8.19 -20.59 -5.67
N ASP A 81 -8.04 -21.84 -5.22
CA ASP A 81 -9.19 -22.72 -4.96
C ASP A 81 -10.13 -22.14 -3.90
N ASP A 82 -9.56 -21.56 -2.85
CA ASP A 82 -10.30 -20.93 -1.75
C ASP A 82 -11.12 -19.71 -2.23
N CYS A 83 -10.48 -18.76 -2.93
CA CYS A 83 -11.18 -17.57 -3.45
C CYS A 83 -12.30 -17.94 -4.42
N PHE A 84 -12.00 -18.83 -5.38
CA PHE A 84 -12.96 -19.24 -6.38
C PHE A 84 -14.13 -20.00 -5.75
N SER A 85 -13.86 -21.00 -4.92
CA SER A 85 -14.91 -21.82 -4.30
C SER A 85 -15.82 -21.00 -3.37
N HIS A 86 -15.26 -20.12 -2.54
CA HIS A 86 -16.05 -19.26 -1.67
C HIS A 86 -16.97 -18.34 -2.47
N PHE A 87 -16.51 -17.78 -3.59
CA PHE A 87 -17.39 -16.96 -4.42
C PHE A 87 -18.54 -17.79 -4.99
N ILE A 88 -18.27 -18.97 -5.57
CA ILE A 88 -19.32 -19.81 -6.13
C ILE A 88 -20.33 -20.23 -5.05
N GLN A 89 -19.86 -20.54 -3.84
CA GLN A 89 -20.73 -20.92 -2.71
C GLN A 89 -21.67 -19.81 -2.25
N THR A 90 -21.37 -18.53 -2.52
CA THR A 90 -22.32 -17.43 -2.25
C THR A 90 -23.48 -17.37 -3.25
N ARG A 91 -23.46 -18.18 -4.31
CA ARG A 91 -24.43 -18.09 -5.40
C ARG A 91 -25.47 -19.22 -5.30
N PRO A 92 -26.75 -18.92 -5.08
CA PRO A 92 -27.79 -19.93 -4.86
C PRO A 92 -28.05 -20.83 -6.08
N GLU A 93 -27.74 -20.35 -7.29
CA GLU A 93 -27.92 -21.10 -8.54
C GLU A 93 -26.87 -22.22 -8.73
N TRP A 94 -25.76 -22.20 -7.98
CA TRP A 94 -24.70 -23.20 -8.05
C TRP A 94 -24.74 -24.15 -6.86
N LYS A 95 -25.47 -25.28 -7.02
CA LYS A 95 -25.56 -26.33 -5.98
C LYS A 95 -24.23 -27.07 -5.75
N ASN A 96 -23.38 -27.14 -6.77
CA ASN A 96 -22.09 -27.82 -6.73
C ASN A 96 -21.00 -26.88 -7.25
N LEU A 97 -19.78 -27.03 -6.71
CA LEU A 97 -18.61 -26.34 -7.21
C LEU A 97 -18.26 -26.84 -8.63
N PRO A 98 -18.15 -25.95 -9.63
CA PRO A 98 -17.75 -26.35 -10.97
C PRO A 98 -16.26 -26.75 -10.95
N ALA A 99 -15.95 -27.85 -11.64
CA ALA A 99 -14.58 -28.35 -11.78
C ALA A 99 -13.78 -27.52 -12.80
N VAL A 100 -13.43 -26.29 -12.43
CA VAL A 100 -12.68 -25.35 -13.27
C VAL A 100 -11.22 -25.31 -12.84
N ARG A 101 -10.31 -25.69 -13.75
CA ARG A 101 -8.87 -25.56 -13.54
C ARG A 101 -8.48 -24.10 -13.30
N LYS A 102 -7.46 -23.87 -12.45
CA LYS A 102 -6.97 -22.53 -12.06
C LYS A 102 -6.75 -21.60 -13.28
N ASP A 103 -6.09 -22.13 -14.31
CA ASP A 103 -5.75 -21.45 -15.58
C ASP A 103 -6.94 -21.14 -16.49
N ARG A 104 -8.16 -21.57 -16.12
CA ARG A 104 -9.39 -21.35 -16.87
C ARG A 104 -10.41 -20.49 -16.12
N ARG A 105 -10.18 -20.18 -14.84
CA ARG A 105 -11.17 -19.53 -13.98
C ARG A 105 -11.57 -18.14 -14.44
N GLU A 106 -10.62 -17.30 -14.82
CA GLU A 106 -10.95 -15.96 -15.34
C GLU A 106 -11.85 -16.06 -16.58
N SER A 107 -11.45 -16.88 -17.56
CA SER A 107 -12.23 -17.09 -18.79
C SER A 107 -13.61 -17.67 -18.51
N TRP A 108 -13.71 -18.61 -17.57
CA TRP A 108 -14.98 -19.23 -17.19
C TRP A 108 -15.89 -18.23 -16.49
N LEU A 109 -15.37 -17.43 -15.56
CA LEU A 109 -16.11 -16.36 -14.89
C LEU A 109 -16.61 -15.34 -15.92
N SER A 110 -15.76 -14.92 -16.86
CA SER A 110 -16.13 -13.99 -17.93
C SER A 110 -17.25 -14.54 -18.81
N GLN A 111 -17.13 -15.79 -19.26
CA GLN A 111 -18.14 -16.45 -20.11
C GLN A 111 -19.50 -16.64 -19.43
N ASN A 112 -19.51 -16.73 -18.10
CA ASN A 112 -20.74 -16.84 -17.31
C ASN A 112 -21.25 -15.47 -16.81
N GLY A 113 -20.61 -14.35 -17.19
CA GLY A 113 -21.01 -13.01 -16.72
C GLY A 113 -20.72 -12.76 -15.23
N LEU A 114 -19.78 -13.50 -14.64
CA LEU A 114 -19.49 -13.52 -13.20
C LEU A 114 -18.17 -12.82 -12.82
N LEU A 115 -17.37 -12.39 -13.79
CA LEU A 115 -16.02 -11.88 -13.51
C LEU A 115 -16.04 -10.59 -12.68
N GLU A 116 -16.93 -9.64 -13.00
CA GLU A 116 -17.04 -8.40 -12.24
C GLU A 116 -17.52 -8.66 -10.82
N ASP A 117 -18.56 -9.48 -10.66
CA ASP A 117 -19.06 -9.93 -9.36
C ASP A 117 -17.98 -10.62 -8.52
N TYR A 118 -17.14 -11.45 -9.16
CA TYR A 118 -16.03 -12.13 -8.49
C TYR A 118 -14.99 -11.14 -7.96
N LEU A 119 -14.59 -10.16 -8.77
CA LEU A 119 -13.63 -9.13 -8.37
C LEU A 119 -14.21 -8.22 -7.28
N ALA A 120 -15.49 -7.86 -7.37
CA ALA A 120 -16.18 -7.10 -6.35
C ALA A 120 -16.28 -7.88 -5.03
N TYR A 121 -16.61 -9.17 -5.08
CA TYR A 121 -16.65 -10.05 -3.92
C TYR A 121 -15.30 -10.15 -3.21
N GLN A 122 -14.22 -10.37 -3.97
CA GLN A 122 -12.87 -10.41 -3.38
C GLN A 122 -12.49 -9.07 -2.74
N THR A 123 -12.80 -7.96 -3.41
CA THR A 123 -12.58 -6.60 -2.89
C THR A 123 -13.30 -6.41 -1.56
N GLY A 124 -14.60 -6.73 -1.49
CA GLY A 124 -15.39 -6.63 -0.27
C GLY A 124 -14.85 -7.49 0.88
N ARG A 125 -14.34 -8.70 0.59
CA ARG A 125 -13.70 -9.54 1.62
C ARG A 125 -12.41 -8.92 2.18
N VAL A 126 -11.59 -8.26 1.35
CA VAL A 126 -10.42 -7.51 1.84
C VAL A 126 -10.85 -6.33 2.70
N GLU A 127 -11.90 -5.60 2.30
CA GLU A 127 -12.43 -4.48 3.09
C GLU A 127 -12.94 -4.93 4.47
N VAL A 128 -13.62 -6.08 4.56
CA VAL A 128 -14.06 -6.66 5.84
C VAL A 128 -12.85 -6.90 6.74
N LYS A 129 -11.82 -7.58 6.25
CA LYS A 129 -10.61 -7.87 7.03
C LYS A 129 -9.86 -6.61 7.47
N ALA A 130 -9.76 -5.63 6.58
CA ALA A 130 -9.13 -4.34 6.89
C ALA A 130 -9.93 -3.55 7.94
N ARG A 131 -11.26 -3.64 7.93
CA ARG A 131 -12.12 -3.01 8.94
C ARG A 131 -11.97 -3.70 10.30
N GLU A 132 -12.00 -5.03 10.33
CA GLU A 132 -11.75 -5.82 11.54
C GLU A 132 -10.39 -5.47 12.16
N LEU A 133 -9.34 -5.36 11.33
CA LEU A 133 -8.02 -4.90 11.76
C LEU A 133 -8.08 -3.51 12.41
N LYS A 134 -8.73 -2.55 11.76
CA LYS A 134 -8.88 -1.18 12.27
C LYS A 134 -9.62 -1.17 13.60
N GLU A 135 -10.74 -1.89 13.70
CA GLU A 135 -11.55 -1.99 14.91
C GLU A 135 -10.75 -2.57 16.08
N LEU A 136 -9.99 -3.66 15.86
CA LEU A 136 -9.15 -4.28 16.88
C LEU A 136 -8.05 -3.32 17.38
N VAL A 137 -7.41 -2.59 16.47
CA VAL A 137 -6.37 -1.60 16.81
C VAL A 137 -6.98 -0.40 17.54
N HIS A 138 -8.10 0.13 17.05
CA HIS A 138 -8.77 1.30 17.64
C HIS A 138 -9.45 1.00 18.98
N ALA A 139 -9.81 -0.25 19.24
CA ALA A 139 -10.24 -0.69 20.58
C ALA A 139 -9.13 -0.51 21.63
N ILE A 140 -7.86 -0.56 21.23
CA ILE A 140 -6.68 -0.37 22.10
C ILE A 140 -6.24 1.10 22.09
N ASN A 141 -6.08 1.68 20.90
CA ASN A 141 -5.71 3.08 20.71
C ASN A 141 -6.60 3.74 19.65
N PRO A 142 -7.67 4.45 20.04
CA PRO A 142 -8.60 5.11 19.12
C PRO A 142 -7.96 6.20 18.25
N LYS A 143 -6.74 6.65 18.58
CA LYS A 143 -6.01 7.68 17.84
C LYS A 143 -4.97 7.12 16.88
N MET A 144 -4.78 5.80 16.84
CA MET A 144 -3.78 5.17 15.99
C MET A 144 -4.06 5.46 14.51
N LEU A 145 -3.09 6.07 13.83
CA LEU A 145 -3.16 6.36 12.41
C LEU A 145 -2.77 5.13 11.58
N PHE A 146 -3.31 5.04 10.37
CA PHE A 146 -2.89 4.05 9.39
C PHE A 146 -2.28 4.75 8.18
N GLY A 147 -1.12 4.28 7.76
CA GLY A 147 -0.44 4.64 6.53
C GLY A 147 -0.39 3.46 5.57
N VAL A 148 -0.53 3.73 4.28
CA VAL A 148 -0.34 2.73 3.22
C VAL A 148 0.65 3.28 2.20
N TYR A 149 1.60 2.43 1.83
CA TYR A 149 2.62 2.67 0.83
C TYR A 149 2.61 1.54 -0.20
N PRO A 150 2.83 1.82 -1.51
CA PRO A 150 3.04 3.14 -2.10
C PRO A 150 1.72 3.89 -2.36
N ALA A 151 1.71 4.88 -3.27
CA ALA A 151 0.52 5.60 -3.69
C ALA A 151 -0.55 4.67 -4.29
N ILE A 152 -1.82 5.12 -4.30
CA ILE A 152 -2.92 4.37 -4.91
C ILE A 152 -2.64 4.17 -6.41
N THR A 153 -2.74 2.93 -6.86
CA THR A 153 -2.69 2.58 -8.29
C THR A 153 -4.05 2.11 -8.79
N LYS A 154 -4.38 2.43 -10.04
CA LYS A 154 -5.66 2.05 -10.66
C LYS A 154 -5.91 0.54 -10.65
N THR A 155 -4.85 -0.24 -10.83
CA THR A 155 -4.91 -1.70 -11.01
C THR A 155 -4.86 -2.48 -9.70
N ASN A 156 -4.28 -1.94 -8.61
CA ASN A 156 -4.15 -2.67 -7.36
C ASN A 156 -5.45 -2.64 -6.54
N TRP A 157 -6.31 -3.64 -6.75
CA TRP A 157 -7.61 -3.73 -6.08
C TRP A 157 -7.51 -3.94 -4.57
N VAL A 158 -6.47 -4.65 -4.09
CA VAL A 158 -6.23 -4.90 -2.66
C VAL A 158 -5.87 -3.61 -1.94
N GLN A 159 -4.95 -2.83 -2.51
CA GLN A 159 -4.53 -1.54 -1.95
C GLN A 159 -5.72 -0.58 -1.83
N LYS A 160 -6.57 -0.50 -2.86
CA LYS A 160 -7.78 0.32 -2.84
C LYS A 160 -8.76 -0.12 -1.74
N ALA A 161 -9.04 -1.42 -1.65
CA ALA A 161 -9.90 -1.99 -0.60
C ALA A 161 -9.37 -1.68 0.81
N LEU A 162 -8.06 -1.90 1.03
CA LEU A 162 -7.39 -1.63 2.29
C LEU A 162 -7.50 -0.14 2.66
N MET A 163 -7.15 0.76 1.76
CA MET A 163 -7.19 2.20 2.01
C MET A 163 -8.61 2.73 2.23
N ARG A 164 -9.60 2.20 1.51
CA ARG A 164 -11.03 2.52 1.75
C ARG A 164 -11.46 2.14 3.15
N ALA A 165 -11.18 0.90 3.57
CA ALA A 165 -11.57 0.43 4.89
C ALA A 165 -10.82 1.16 6.01
N LEU A 166 -9.50 1.33 5.89
CA LEU A 166 -8.69 2.01 6.90
C LEU A 166 -9.03 3.51 7.01
N GLY A 167 -9.30 4.16 5.88
CA GLY A 167 -9.67 5.57 5.81
C GLY A 167 -11.15 5.87 6.03
N SER A 168 -11.99 4.86 6.27
CA SER A 168 -13.43 5.08 6.49
C SER A 168 -13.74 5.87 7.77
N GLU A 169 -14.94 6.42 7.87
CA GLU A 169 -15.41 7.19 9.03
C GLU A 169 -14.57 8.47 9.28
N SER A 170 -14.39 8.88 10.54
CA SER A 170 -13.74 10.15 10.90
C SER A 170 -12.22 10.13 10.87
N TYR A 171 -11.57 8.98 10.63
CA TYR A 171 -10.11 8.84 10.65
C TYR A 171 -9.54 8.59 9.24
N PRO A 172 -8.73 9.51 8.69
CA PRO A 172 -8.17 9.35 7.36
C PRO A 172 -7.03 8.33 7.33
N VAL A 173 -6.85 7.67 6.18
CA VAL A 173 -5.64 6.89 5.89
C VAL A 173 -4.59 7.77 5.23
N ILE A 174 -3.32 7.61 5.59
CA ILE A 174 -2.22 8.34 4.97
C ILE A 174 -1.72 7.56 3.76
N SER A 175 -1.78 8.17 2.57
CA SER A 175 -1.21 7.67 1.33
C SER A 175 0.23 8.14 1.21
N PHE A 176 1.18 7.26 1.49
CA PHE A 176 2.62 7.54 1.34
C PHE A 176 3.03 7.32 -0.12
N SER A 177 3.01 8.41 -0.89
CA SER A 177 3.22 8.33 -2.33
C SER A 177 4.69 8.22 -2.72
N THR A 178 4.95 7.41 -3.74
CA THR A 178 6.23 7.28 -4.45
C THR A 178 6.24 8.03 -5.78
N ASP A 179 5.14 8.66 -6.18
CA ASP A 179 5.02 9.30 -7.51
C ASP A 179 6.05 10.42 -7.68
N THR A 180 6.45 11.03 -6.56
CA THR A 180 7.41 12.12 -6.47
C THR A 180 8.86 11.64 -6.25
N TYR A 181 9.17 10.34 -6.40
CA TYR A 181 10.52 9.79 -6.20
C TYR A 181 11.57 10.17 -7.25
N GLY A 182 11.15 10.59 -8.44
CA GLY A 182 12.07 10.94 -9.53
C GLY A 182 12.51 9.79 -10.41
N TYR A 183 11.53 9.20 -11.11
CA TYR A 183 11.73 8.28 -12.23
C TYR A 183 11.83 9.03 -13.58
N PRO A 184 12.38 8.41 -14.64
CA PRO A 184 12.87 9.12 -15.83
C PRO A 184 11.86 9.91 -16.67
N SER A 185 10.55 9.76 -16.49
CA SER A 185 9.55 10.34 -17.41
C SER A 185 8.96 11.67 -16.94
N CYS A 186 8.77 11.90 -15.64
CA CYS A 186 8.58 13.22 -15.01
C CYS A 186 8.73 13.06 -13.48
N TRP A 187 9.15 14.11 -12.77
CA TRP A 187 9.61 13.97 -11.39
C TRP A 187 9.21 15.10 -10.43
N GLY A 188 9.28 14.81 -9.13
CA GLY A 188 9.07 15.78 -8.06
C GLY A 188 7.61 16.17 -7.84
N ALA A 189 7.37 17.28 -7.14
CA ALA A 189 6.05 17.75 -6.73
C ALA A 189 5.08 18.05 -7.89
N SER A 190 5.57 18.05 -9.14
CA SER A 190 4.73 18.04 -10.36
C SER A 190 3.84 16.80 -10.50
N LYS A 191 4.17 15.72 -9.79
CA LYS A 191 3.43 14.45 -9.79
C LYS A 191 2.35 14.35 -8.73
N ILE A 192 2.30 15.29 -7.80
CA ILE A 192 1.21 15.39 -6.83
C ILE A 192 -0.09 15.63 -7.62
N PRO A 193 -1.17 14.87 -7.37
CA PRO A 193 -2.44 15.11 -8.04
C PRO A 193 -2.87 16.56 -7.89
N SER A 194 -3.33 17.18 -8.97
CA SER A 194 -3.77 18.59 -8.96
C SER A 194 -5.01 18.83 -8.11
N ASP A 195 -5.79 17.78 -7.85
CA ASP A 195 -7.00 17.78 -7.03
C ASP A 195 -6.98 16.55 -6.12
N ILE A 196 -6.47 16.73 -4.89
CA ILE A 196 -6.38 15.66 -3.89
C ILE A 196 -7.76 15.15 -3.44
N PRO A 197 -8.76 16.02 -3.17
CA PRO A 197 -10.13 15.55 -2.91
C PRO A 197 -10.68 14.64 -4.01
N GLN A 198 -10.55 15.03 -5.29
CA GLN A 198 -11.02 14.21 -6.39
C GLN A 198 -10.22 12.89 -6.55
N TYR A 199 -8.91 12.93 -6.30
CA TYR A 199 -8.03 11.75 -6.30
C TYR A 199 -8.53 10.66 -5.33
N PHE A 200 -8.89 11.05 -4.11
CA PHE A 200 -9.42 10.09 -3.13
C PHE A 200 -10.89 9.74 -3.37
N LYS A 201 -11.70 10.68 -3.86
CA LYS A 201 -13.12 10.46 -4.20
C LYS A 201 -13.29 9.41 -5.31
N GLU A 202 -12.38 9.33 -6.28
CA GLU A 202 -12.40 8.29 -7.33
C GLU A 202 -12.48 6.87 -6.75
N TYR A 203 -11.93 6.66 -5.56
CA TYR A 203 -11.83 5.35 -4.92
C TYR A 203 -12.67 5.20 -3.65
N ASP A 204 -13.47 6.22 -3.30
CA ASP A 204 -14.23 6.31 -2.05
C ASP A 204 -13.33 6.21 -0.81
N ILE A 205 -12.22 6.95 -0.80
CA ILE A 205 -11.25 6.94 0.30
C ILE A 205 -11.36 8.29 1.03
N ASN A 206 -11.39 8.28 2.36
CA ASN A 206 -11.04 9.46 3.15
C ASN A 206 -9.55 9.36 3.51
N GLY A 207 -8.74 10.21 2.89
CA GLY A 207 -7.29 10.06 2.90
C GLY A 207 -6.52 11.37 2.92
N ILE A 208 -5.27 11.26 3.35
CA ILE A 208 -4.26 12.31 3.37
C ILE A 208 -3.16 11.91 2.39
N TYR A 209 -2.76 12.81 1.49
CA TYR A 209 -1.66 12.55 0.57
C TYR A 209 -0.36 13.13 1.13
N VAL A 210 0.68 12.31 1.19
CA VAL A 210 2.04 12.76 1.53
C VAL A 210 3.03 12.39 0.42
N ALA A 211 3.72 13.40 -0.12
CA ALA A 211 4.68 13.24 -1.20
C ALA A 211 6.00 12.63 -0.71
N GLY A 212 6.54 11.63 -1.39
CA GLY A 212 7.80 10.97 -1.04
C GLY A 212 9.01 11.48 -1.80
N TYR A 213 10.16 11.60 -1.14
CA TYR A 213 11.41 12.02 -1.77
C TYR A 213 12.57 11.11 -1.44
N MET A 214 13.26 10.59 -2.45
CA MET A 214 14.52 9.85 -2.29
C MET A 214 15.70 10.79 -2.47
N PHE A 215 16.53 10.99 -1.44
CA PHE A 215 17.65 11.96 -1.53
C PHE A 215 18.62 11.69 -2.68
N ARG A 216 18.86 10.43 -3.02
CA ARG A 216 19.71 10.05 -4.17
C ARG A 216 19.22 10.51 -5.55
N LYS A 217 17.99 11.03 -5.63
CA LYS A 217 17.34 11.45 -6.89
C LYS A 217 17.28 12.96 -7.07
N TYR A 218 17.57 13.72 -6.02
CA TYR A 218 17.43 15.17 -6.00
C TYR A 218 18.75 15.77 -5.50
N THR A 219 19.12 16.97 -5.94
CA THR A 219 20.12 17.78 -5.24
C THR A 219 19.51 18.45 -4.01
N SER A 220 20.34 19.01 -3.12
CA SER A 220 19.86 19.77 -1.94
C SER A 220 18.91 20.93 -2.32
N SER A 221 19.20 21.65 -3.40
CA SER A 221 18.36 22.75 -3.90
C SER A 221 17.00 22.25 -4.44
N GLU A 222 17.01 21.10 -5.13
CA GLU A 222 15.79 20.51 -5.67
C GLU A 222 14.92 19.93 -4.56
N ILE A 223 15.50 19.28 -3.54
CA ILE A 223 14.75 18.84 -2.34
C ILE A 223 14.03 20.02 -1.69
N ARG A 224 14.71 21.14 -1.46
CA ARG A 224 14.09 22.34 -0.89
C ARG A 224 12.87 22.78 -1.71
N THR A 225 13.06 22.90 -3.01
CA THR A 225 12.01 23.37 -3.93
C THR A 225 10.81 22.41 -3.91
N ASN A 226 11.06 21.10 -3.95
CA ASN A 226 10.04 20.09 -3.97
C ASN A 226 9.26 19.99 -2.64
N ILE A 227 9.93 20.14 -1.50
CA ILE A 227 9.27 20.20 -0.18
C ILE A 227 8.34 21.41 -0.10
N ILE A 228 8.80 22.61 -0.52
CA ILE A 228 7.96 23.81 -0.56
C ILE A 228 6.71 23.58 -1.42
N GLN A 229 6.90 23.02 -2.62
CA GLN A 229 5.78 22.72 -3.52
C GLN A 229 4.83 21.66 -2.95
N SER A 230 5.35 20.65 -2.23
CA SER A 230 4.49 19.67 -1.54
C SER A 230 3.59 20.32 -0.51
N ARG A 231 4.14 21.20 0.32
CA ARG A 231 3.37 21.92 1.34
C ARG A 231 2.29 22.83 0.75
N GLN A 232 2.48 23.28 -0.49
CA GLN A 232 1.48 24.07 -1.22
C GLN A 232 0.40 23.20 -1.89
N ARG A 233 0.68 21.92 -2.18
CA ARG A 233 -0.16 21.08 -3.05
C ARG A 233 -0.83 19.90 -2.35
N CYS A 234 -0.31 19.47 -1.22
CA CYS A 234 -0.83 18.35 -0.45
C CYS A 234 -0.56 18.54 1.05
N GLN A 235 -0.98 17.56 1.84
CA GLN A 235 -1.01 17.65 3.30
C GLN A 235 0.36 17.42 3.96
N GLY A 236 1.37 16.97 3.22
CA GLY A 236 2.70 16.78 3.77
C GLY A 236 3.66 16.08 2.82
N TYR A 237 4.80 15.69 3.35
CA TYR A 237 5.81 14.95 2.62
C TYR A 237 6.54 13.98 3.56
N TRP A 238 7.26 13.04 2.97
CA TRP A 238 8.12 12.10 3.68
C TRP A 238 9.43 11.89 2.92
N LEU A 239 10.48 11.54 3.65
CA LEU A 239 11.84 11.43 3.13
C LEU A 239 12.28 9.97 3.21
N TYR A 240 12.57 9.36 2.06
CA TYR A 240 12.95 7.96 1.97
C TYR A 240 14.40 7.79 2.36
N LYS A 241 14.60 7.06 3.48
CA LYS A 241 15.87 6.81 4.16
C LYS A 241 16.53 8.10 4.66
N MET A 242 16.99 8.05 5.91
CA MET A 242 17.70 9.15 6.57
C MET A 242 19.20 8.91 6.83
N PRO A 243 19.78 7.69 6.72
CA PRO A 243 21.23 7.50 6.91
C PRO A 243 22.09 8.47 6.11
N GLN A 244 21.69 8.86 4.89
CA GLN A 244 22.41 9.84 4.08
C GLN A 244 22.68 11.17 4.80
N LEU A 245 21.83 11.54 5.76
CA LEU A 245 21.88 12.83 6.45
C LEU A 245 22.58 12.77 7.80
N PHE A 246 22.73 11.57 8.39
CA PHE A 246 23.14 11.42 9.79
C PHE A 246 24.31 10.46 10.00
N GLU A 247 24.55 9.55 9.06
CA GLU A 247 25.62 8.55 9.19
C GLU A 247 26.88 8.99 8.42
N SER A 248 28.04 8.57 8.93
CA SER A 248 29.33 8.83 8.29
C SER A 248 29.63 7.86 7.15
N VAL A 249 28.99 6.69 7.14
CA VAL A 249 29.17 5.66 6.12
C VAL A 249 27.83 5.46 5.41
N ILE A 250 27.77 5.88 4.14
CA ILE A 250 26.57 5.74 3.33
C ILE A 250 26.67 4.46 2.48
N PRO A 251 25.66 3.59 2.50
CA PRO A 251 25.65 2.42 1.62
C PRO A 251 25.79 2.80 0.14
N ALA A 252 26.49 1.97 -0.62
CA ALA A 252 26.67 2.18 -2.05
C ALA A 252 25.31 2.24 -2.77
N GLY A 253 25.12 3.22 -3.65
CA GLY A 253 23.87 3.44 -4.40
C GLY A 253 22.79 4.20 -3.62
N GLU A 254 23.08 4.62 -2.39
CA GLU A 254 22.24 5.48 -1.56
C GLU A 254 22.85 6.87 -1.37
N GLU A 255 23.88 7.26 -2.12
CA GLU A 255 24.53 8.57 -2.00
C GLU A 255 23.56 9.72 -2.30
N LEU A 256 23.80 10.90 -1.72
CA LEU A 256 23.01 12.11 -2.03
C LEU A 256 23.09 12.45 -3.53
N GLY A 257 21.98 12.89 -4.14
CA GLY A 257 21.94 13.20 -5.57
C GLY A 257 22.75 14.44 -5.98
N GLY A 258 23.29 15.18 -5.00
CA GLY A 258 24.20 16.32 -5.19
C GLY A 258 24.10 17.32 -4.04
N GLY A 259 25.24 17.80 -3.55
CA GLY A 259 25.39 18.61 -2.34
C GLY A 259 25.91 17.80 -1.13
N THR A 260 26.20 18.50 -0.03
CA THR A 260 26.69 17.90 1.23
C THR A 260 25.56 17.58 2.20
N GLN A 261 25.80 16.75 3.22
CA GLN A 261 24.81 16.48 4.29
C GLN A 261 24.29 17.78 4.94
N ALA A 262 25.19 18.74 5.19
CA ALA A 262 24.84 20.04 5.74
C ALA A 262 23.91 20.83 4.81
N ASP A 263 24.13 20.78 3.49
CA ASP A 263 23.27 21.44 2.52
C ASP A 263 21.85 20.88 2.54
N TYR A 264 21.68 19.56 2.69
CA TYR A 264 20.34 18.95 2.77
C TYR A 264 19.64 19.30 4.08
N LEU A 265 20.35 19.23 5.22
CA LEU A 265 19.77 19.61 6.51
C LEU A 265 19.31 21.08 6.50
N GLN A 266 20.13 21.97 5.92
CA GLN A 266 19.78 23.37 5.76
C GLN A 266 18.62 23.57 4.77
N ALA A 267 18.61 22.85 3.65
CA ALA A 267 17.54 22.88 2.66
C ALA A 267 16.19 22.46 3.27
N ILE A 268 16.17 21.36 4.02
CA ILE A 268 14.97 20.84 4.71
C ILE A 268 14.52 21.83 5.78
N LYS A 269 15.44 22.37 6.60
CA LYS A 269 15.13 23.38 7.61
C LYS A 269 14.48 24.61 6.98
N ASN A 270 15.09 25.14 5.91
CA ASN A 270 14.58 26.31 5.20
C ASN A 270 13.22 26.04 4.54
N ALA A 271 13.02 24.83 4.01
CA ALA A 271 11.75 24.45 3.39
C ALA A 271 10.60 24.35 4.40
N ASN A 272 10.88 23.98 5.66
CA ASN A 272 9.87 23.92 6.73
C ASN A 272 9.63 25.25 7.44
N ALA A 273 10.56 26.20 7.34
CA ALA A 273 10.39 27.55 7.85
C ALA A 273 9.60 28.48 6.90
N TRP A 274 9.33 28.03 5.67
CA TRP A 274 8.53 28.75 4.67
C TRP A 274 7.04 28.75 5.03
#